data_AF-A0A7C1ITB5-F1
#
_entry.id   AF-A0A7C1ITB5-F1
#
_cell.length_a   1.000
_cell.length_b   1.000
_cell.length_c   1.000
_cell.angle_alpha   90.00
_cell.angle_beta   90.00
_cell.angle_gamma   90.00
#
_symmetry.space_group_name_H-M   'P 1'
#
loop_
_entity.id
_entity.type
_entity.pdbx_description
1 polymer ?
#
loop_
_entity_poly.entity_id
_entity_poly.type
_entity_poly.pdbx_seq_one_letter_code
_entity_poly.pdbx_strand_id
1 'polypeptide(L)' 'MACLSGISAGAIITVGPDDDDFTSIQAAIDFAEGGDEIIVAPGMYSEAINFNGKAVRVRSSGGGLAIGRSGGGV' A
#
# COMPACT_ATOMS: atom_id res chain seq x y z
N MET A 1 18.44 -5.56 29.25
CA MET A 1 17.44 -4.48 29.12
C MET A 1 17.67 -3.77 27.79
N ALA A 2 17.11 -4.29 26.70
CA ALA A 2 17.01 -3.61 25.41
C ALA A 2 15.66 -4.04 24.83
N CYS A 3 14.69 -3.14 24.93
CA CYS A 3 13.31 -3.39 24.54
C CYS A 3 13.27 -3.39 23.01
N LEU A 4 13.35 -4.56 22.39
CA LEU A 4 13.03 -4.70 20.97
C LEU A 4 11.50 -4.82 20.78
N SER A 5 10.75 -3.99 21.51
CA SER A 5 9.31 -3.80 21.34
C SER A 5 9.17 -2.57 20.44
N GLY A 6 9.20 -2.74 19.11
CA GLY A 6 9.10 -1.56 18.25
C GLY A 6 9.20 -1.73 16.74
N ILE A 7 9.45 -2.92 16.18
CA ILE A 7 9.08 -3.13 14.77
C ILE A 7 7.59 -3.44 14.78
N SER A 8 6.75 -2.40 14.85
CA SER A 8 5.38 -2.50 14.35
C SER A 8 5.53 -2.72 12.84
N ALA A 9 5.78 -3.97 12.48
CA ALA A 9 5.76 -4.42 11.11
C ALA A 9 4.30 -4.39 10.72
N GLY A 10 3.92 -3.36 9.98
CA GLY A 10 2.57 -3.27 9.46
C GLY A 10 2.16 -4.54 8.74
N ALA A 11 0.90 -4.92 8.89
CA ALA A 11 0.27 -5.98 8.13
C ALA A 11 0.26 -5.63 6.64
N ILE A 12 0.34 -6.66 5.79
CA ILE A 12 0.21 -6.53 4.35
C ILE A 12 -1.26 -6.74 4.02
N ILE A 13 -1.89 -5.71 3.44
CA ILE A 13 -3.29 -5.71 3.04
C ILE A 13 -3.35 -5.70 1.52
N THR A 14 -4.02 -6.66 0.90
CA THR A 14 -4.11 -6.73 -0.56
C THR A 14 -5.43 -6.16 -1.08
N VAL A 15 -5.42 -5.44 -2.20
CA VAL A 15 -6.61 -4.79 -2.77
C VAL A 15 -6.72 -5.03 -4.27
N GLY A 16 -7.82 -5.65 -4.71
CA GLY A 16 -8.05 -5.94 -6.12
C GLY A 16 -9.38 -6.63 -6.41
N PRO A 17 -9.76 -6.66 -7.71
CA PRO A 17 -11.09 -7.09 -8.13
C PRO A 17 -11.27 -8.61 -8.22
N ASP A 18 -10.19 -9.40 -8.22
CA ASP A 18 -10.23 -10.83 -8.57
C ASP A 18 -9.95 -11.79 -7.38
N ASP A 19 -8.96 -11.52 -6.51
CA ASP A 19 -8.59 -12.45 -5.40
C ASP A 19 -7.78 -11.77 -4.28
N ASP A 20 -8.17 -10.55 -3.88
CA ASP A 20 -7.49 -9.78 -2.83
C ASP A 20 -8.36 -9.66 -1.56
N ASP A 21 -7.74 -9.30 -0.41
CA ASP A 21 -8.44 -9.10 0.86
C ASP A 21 -9.59 -8.08 0.75
N PHE A 22 -9.42 -7.07 -0.11
CA PHE A 22 -10.40 -6.01 -0.32
C PHE A 22 -10.59 -5.70 -1.80
N THR A 23 -11.82 -5.39 -2.20
CA THR A 23 -12.13 -4.92 -3.57
C THR A 23 -12.12 -3.39 -3.71
N SER A 24 -12.10 -2.67 -2.58
CA SER A 24 -12.11 -1.21 -2.50
C SER A 24 -10.94 -0.72 -1.66
N ILE A 25 -10.21 0.27 -2.18
CA ILE A 25 -9.05 0.86 -1.51
C ILE A 25 -9.48 1.54 -0.21
N GLN A 26 -10.66 2.15 -0.19
CA GLN A 26 -11.16 2.83 1.01
C GLN A 26 -11.42 1.84 2.16
N ALA A 27 -11.95 0.64 1.87
CA ALA A 27 -12.16 -0.41 2.87
C ALA A 27 -10.83 -0.92 3.43
N ALA A 28 -9.83 -1.10 2.56
CA ALA A 28 -8.48 -1.48 2.98
C ALA A 28 -7.83 -0.44 3.89
N ILE A 29 -8.01 0.86 3.61
CA ILE A 29 -7.49 1.97 4.44
C ILE A 29 -8.23 2.08 5.77
N ASP A 30 -9.54 1.85 5.77
CA ASP A 30 -10.35 1.85 6.99
C ASP A 30 -9.90 0.74 7.94
N PHE A 31 -9.63 -0.44 7.38
CA PHE A 31 -9.08 -1.58 8.11
C PHE A 31 -7.62 -1.37 8.52
N ALA A 32 -6.80 -0.77 7.66
CA ALA A 32 -5.38 -0.52 7.92
C ALA A 32 -5.16 0.38 9.14
N GLU A 33 -4.15 0.04 9.93
CA GLU A 33 -3.66 0.80 11.07
C GLU A 33 -2.33 1.50 10.75
N GLY A 34 -1.93 2.43 11.61
CA GLY A 34 -0.69 3.19 11.42
C GLY A 34 0.53 2.25 11.42
N GLY A 35 1.20 2.13 10.27
CA GLY A 35 2.33 1.22 10.04
C GLY A 35 2.09 0.22 8.91
N ASP A 36 0.83 -0.06 8.57
CA ASP A 36 0.42 -1.08 7.58
C ASP A 36 0.80 -0.75 6.14
N GLU A 37 0.95 -1.80 5.32
CA GLU A 37 1.23 -1.71 3.90
C GLU A 37 0.08 -2.26 3.07
N ILE A 38 -0.53 -1.39 2.27
CA ILE A 38 -1.65 -1.69 1.39
C ILE A 38 -1.10 -1.90 -0.02
N ILE A 39 -1.19 -3.12 -0.52
CA ILE A 39 -0.79 -3.56 -1.85
C ILE A 39 -2.02 -3.55 -2.75
N VAL A 40 -2.05 -2.64 -3.71
CA VAL A 40 -3.16 -2.47 -4.66
C VAL A 40 -2.80 -3.11 -6.00
N ALA A 41 -3.60 -4.07 -6.45
CA ALA A 41 -3.48 -4.66 -7.77
C ALA A 41 -3.53 -3.59 -8.87
N PRO A 42 -2.85 -3.78 -10.01
CA PRO A 42 -2.97 -2.86 -11.13
C PRO A 42 -4.41 -2.87 -11.65
N GLY A 43 -5.13 -1.77 -11.45
CA GLY A 43 -6.53 -1.63 -11.81
C GLY A 43 -6.95 -0.16 -11.85
N MET A 44 -8.10 0.12 -12.48
CA MET A 44 -8.73 1.43 -12.40
C MET A 44 -9.70 1.47 -11.22
N TYR A 45 -9.31 2.17 -10.16
CA TYR A 45 -10.16 2.41 -8.99
C TYR A 45 -10.67 3.84 -9.05
N SER A 46 -11.91 4.04 -9.50
CA SER A 46 -12.55 5.35 -9.54
C SER A 46 -13.34 5.58 -8.26
N GLU A 47 -12.63 5.64 -7.13
CA GLU A 47 -13.20 5.87 -5.79
C GLU A 47 -12.48 7.03 -5.08
N ALA A 48 -13.15 7.66 -4.12
CA ALA A 48 -12.56 8.72 -3.31
C ALA A 48 -11.74 8.10 -2.17
N ILE A 49 -10.42 8.32 -2.17
CA ILE A 49 -9.50 7.74 -1.19
C ILE A 49 -9.22 8.74 -0.05
N ASN A 50 -9.56 8.37 1.17
CA ASN A 50 -9.33 9.15 2.38
C ASN A 50 -8.47 8.35 3.37
N PHE A 51 -7.25 8.84 3.62
CA PHE A 51 -6.32 8.24 4.58
C PHE A 51 -6.65 8.58 6.04
N ASN A 52 -7.57 9.51 6.28
CA ASN A 52 -8.00 9.96 7.60
C ASN A 52 -6.84 10.34 8.56
N GLY A 53 -5.69 10.73 8.00
CA GLY A 53 -4.46 11.03 8.78
C GLY A 53 -3.69 9.81 9.29
N LYS A 54 -4.04 8.59 8.86
CA LYS A 54 -3.33 7.36 9.23
C LYS A 54 -2.00 7.26 8.49
N ALA A 55 -0.96 6.78 9.20
CA ALA A 55 0.35 6.51 8.63
C ALA A 55 0.39 5.14 7.93
N VAL A 56 -0.40 4.98 6.87
CA VAL A 56 -0.45 3.76 6.05
C VAL A 56 0.39 3.92 4.78
N ARG A 57 0.92 2.82 4.25
CA ARG A 57 1.77 2.81 3.05
C ARG A 57 1.02 2.16 1.91
N VAL A 58 0.62 2.93 0.90
CA VAL A 58 -0.02 2.36 -0.30
C VAL A 58 1.02 2.12 -1.37
N ARG A 59 1.08 0.89 -1.90
CA ARG A 59 1.93 0.51 -3.03
C ARG A 59 1.12 -0.32 -4.01
N SER A 60 1.49 -0.31 -5.29
CA SER A 60 0.87 -1.21 -6.25
C SER A 60 1.63 -2.54 -6.32
N SER A 61 0.92 -3.68 -6.46
CA SER A 61 1.56 -4.99 -6.69
C SER A 61 2.30 -5.06 -8.02
N GLY A 62 1.95 -4.17 -8.97
CA GLY A 62 2.69 -3.93 -10.20
C GLY A 62 4.04 -3.29 -9.88
N GLY A 63 5.06 -4.12 -9.65
CA GLY A 63 6.44 -3.69 -9.49
C GLY A 63 6.90 -2.81 -10.65
N GLY A 64 6.88 -1.50 -10.44
CA GLY A 64 7.38 -0.53 -11.40
C GLY A 64 6.47 0.68 -11.55
N LEU A 65 6.47 1.57 -10.55
CA LEU A 65 6.51 2.98 -10.94
C LEU A 65 7.89 3.18 -11.58
N ALA A 66 7.98 2.92 -12.88
CA ALA A 66 9.11 3.32 -13.69
C ALA A 66 9.11 4.85 -13.74
N ILE A 67 9.54 5.50 -12.65
CA ILE A 67 10.08 6.85 -12.78
C ILE A 67 11.35 6.67 -13.60
N GLY A 68 11.35 7.16 -14.83
CA GLY A 68 12.54 7.19 -15.65
C GLY A 68 13.62 8.00 -14.92
N ARG A 69 14.53 7.34 -14.21
CA ARG A 69 15.87 7.89 -14.03
C ARG A 69 16.53 7.77 -15.39
N SER A 70 16.38 8.84 -16.17
CA SER A 70 17.31 9.17 -17.23
C SER A 70 18.73 9.12 -16.65
N GLY A 71 19.59 8.29 -17.23
CA GLY A 71 20.99 8.15 -16.85
C GLY A 71 21.72 7.39 -17.96
N GLY A 72 22.21 8.15 -18.94
CA GLY A 72 22.75 7.66 -20.20
C GLY A 72 24.03 6.85 -20.10
N GLY A 73 24.27 6.08 -21.16
CA GLY A 73 25.52 5.37 -21.43
C GLY A 73 25.55 4.86 -22.86
N VAL A 74 26.00 5.72 -23.78
CA VAL A 74 27.05 5.46 -24.80
C VAL A 74 27.73 6.77 -25.15
#